data_AF-A0A1Q8AU74-F1
#
_entry.id   AF-A0A1Q8AU74-F1
#
_cell.length_a   1.000
_cell.length_b   1.000
_cell.length_c   1.000
_cell.angle_alpha   90.00
_cell.angle_beta   90.00
_cell.angle_gamma   90.00
#
_symmetry.space_group_name_H-M   'P 1'
#
loop_
_entity.id
_entity.type
_entity.pdbx_description
1 polymer ?
#
loop_
_entity_poly.entity_id
_entity_poly.type
_entity_poly.pdbx_seq_one_letter_code
_entity_poly.pdbx_strand_id
1 'polypeptide(L)' 'MRIRFTGLPGADFDEFDLRRFRLGEIYDVPTRLASLLIIAGYAELVSGHQIAEAADFGHIRFPKTK' A
#
# COMPACT_ATOMS: atom_id res chain seq x y z
N MET A 1 -5.05 9.50 -1.57
CA MET A 1 -4.76 8.04 -1.50
C MET A 1 -3.37 7.88 -0.91
N ARG A 2 -3.23 7.08 0.15
CA ARG A 2 -1.96 6.97 0.88
C ARG A 2 -1.07 5.88 0.28
N ILE A 3 0.12 6.27 -0.16
CA ILE A 3 1.13 5.35 -0.71
C ILE A 3 2.45 5.54 -0.01
N ARG A 4 3.26 4.48 0.02
CA ARG A 4 4.65 4.52 0.46
C ARG A 4 5.55 4.41 -0.77
N PHE A 5 6.49 5.34 -0.93
CA PHE A 5 7.45 5.25 -2.03
C PHE A 5 8.48 4.17 -1.73
N THR A 6 8.69 3.25 -2.66
CA THR A 6 9.64 2.13 -2.56
C THR A 6 10.80 2.27 -3.53
N GLY A 7 10.65 3.08 -4.57
CA GLY A 7 11.69 3.38 -5.55
C GLY A 7 11.69 4.84 -5.96
N LEU A 8 12.78 5.27 -6.59
CA LEU A 8 12.88 6.60 -7.19
C LEU A 8 12.30 6.52 -8.60
N PRO A 9 11.15 7.17 -8.86
CA PRO A 9 10.56 7.18 -10.18
C PRO A 9 11.47 7.91 -11.17
N GLY A 10 11.57 7.36 -12.38
CA GLY A 10 12.39 7.89 -13.47
C GLY A 10 11.77 9.09 -14.19
N ALA A 11 12.32 9.42 -15.36
CA ALA A 11 11.92 10.57 -16.16
C ALA A 11 10.43 10.54 -16.61
N ASP A 12 9.82 9.36 -16.69
CA ASP A 12 8.40 9.17 -17.04
C ASP A 12 7.43 9.85 -16.05
N PHE A 13 7.91 10.31 -14.89
CA PHE A 13 7.11 10.95 -13.86
C PHE A 13 7.52 12.39 -13.54
N ASP A 14 8.37 13.03 -14.37
CA ASP A 14 8.84 14.40 -14.14
C ASP A 14 7.67 15.41 -14.09
N GLU A 15 6.56 15.13 -14.80
CA GLU A 15 5.34 15.97 -14.79
C GLU A 15 4.69 16.09 -13.40
N PHE A 16 4.93 15.14 -12.49
CA PHE A 16 4.24 15.04 -11.21
C PHE A 16 4.98 15.73 -10.04
N ASP A 17 6.07 16.46 -10.31
CA ASP A 17 6.93 17.12 -9.32
C ASP A 17 7.25 16.22 -8.11
N LEU A 18 7.90 15.09 -8.37
CA LEU A 18 8.13 14.06 -7.34
C LEU A 18 9.30 14.37 -6.38
N ARG A 19 9.95 15.53 -6.55
CA ARG A 19 11.16 15.94 -5.80
C ARG A 19 10.94 16.10 -4.30
N ARG A 20 9.68 16.28 -3.88
CA ARG A 20 9.27 16.41 -2.48
C ARG A 20 9.08 15.07 -1.76
N PHE A 21 9.00 13.97 -2.49
CA PHE A 21 8.74 12.65 -1.92
C PHE A 21 10.03 11.94 -1.59
N ARG A 22 10.08 11.29 -0.42
CA ARG A 22 11.22 10.53 0.07
C ARG A 22 10.90 9.04 0.08
N LEU A 23 11.92 8.24 -0.25
CA LEU A 23 11.85 6.79 -0.16
C LEU A 23 11.49 6.36 1.26
N GLY A 24 10.58 5.39 1.35
CA GLY A 24 10.13 4.80 2.59
C GLY A 24 9.10 5.64 3.35
N GLU A 25 8.88 6.90 2.98
CA GLU A 25 7.86 7.76 3.59
C GLU A 25 6.49 7.57 2.94
N ILE A 26 5.45 7.93 3.70
CA ILE A 26 4.05 7.78 3.32
C ILE A 26 3.49 9.16 2.98
N TYR A 27 2.87 9.26 1.81
CA TYR A 27 2.25 10.50 1.36
C TYR A 27 0.83 10.24 0.88
N ASP A 28 -0.03 11.25 1.05
CA ASP A 28 -1.33 11.26 0.38
C ASP A 28 -1.19 11.96 -0.97
N VAL A 29 -1.52 11.23 -2.04
CA VAL A 29 -1.42 11.71 -3.41
C VAL A 29 -2.73 11.44 -4.18
N PRO A 30 -2.96 12.10 -5.34
CA PRO A 30 -4.12 11.83 -6.17
C PRO A 30 -4.19 10.37 -6.62
N THR A 31 -5.39 9.80 -6.67
CA THR A 31 -5.61 8.38 -7.02
C THR A 31 -4.95 8.00 -8.34
N ARG A 32 -5.06 8.84 -9.38
CA ARG A 32 -4.45 8.57 -10.69
C ARG A 32 -2.92 8.43 -10.59
N LEU A 33 -2.25 9.33 -9.88
CA LEU A 33 -0.80 9.29 -9.68
C LEU A 33 -0.40 8.07 -8.84
N ALA A 34 -1.13 7.80 -7.76
CA ALA A 34 -0.88 6.62 -6.92
C ALA A 34 -0.98 5.32 -7.73
N SER A 35 -2.03 5.16 -8.55
CA SER A 35 -2.19 4.00 -9.41
C SER A 35 -1.02 3.83 -10.37
N LEU A 36 -0.56 4.91 -11.01
CA LEU A 36 0.59 4.86 -11.92
C LEU A 36 1.87 4.43 -11.20
N LEU A 37 2.17 5.01 -10.03
CA LEU A 37 3.36 4.68 -9.25
C LEU A 37 3.34 3.24 -8.74
N ILE A 38 2.17 2.73 -8.34
CA ILE A 38 2.01 1.35 -7.89
C ILE A 38 2.20 0.36 -9.04
N ILE A 39 1.54 0.60 -10.19
CA ILE A 39 1.66 -0.27 -11.36
C ILE A 39 3.09 -0.29 -11.90
N ALA A 40 3.79 0.85 -11.86
CA ALA A 40 5.19 0.97 -12.27
C ALA A 40 6.19 0.41 -11.23
N GLY A 41 5.73 -0.01 -10.05
CA GLY A 41 6.58 -0.61 -9.02
C GLY A 41 7.39 0.38 -8.17
N TYR A 42 7.06 1.68 -8.21
CA TYR A 42 7.75 2.72 -7.44
C TYR A 42 7.07 3.04 -6.10
N ALA A 43 5.86 2.52 -5.86
CA ALA A 43 5.14 2.72 -4.62
C ALA A 43 4.24 1.54 -4.24
N GLU A 44 3.88 1.47 -2.97
CA GLU A 44 2.92 0.50 -2.43
C GLU A 44 1.74 1.22 -1.77
N LEU A 45 0.54 0.64 -1.91
CA LEU A 45 -0.65 1.15 -1.23
C LEU A 45 -0.51 0.94 0.28
N VAL A 46 -0.66 2.01 1.05
CA VAL A 46 -0.77 1.92 2.51
C VAL A 46 -2.23 1.76 2.85
N SER A 47 -2.72 0.53 2.80
CA SER A 47 -4.02 0.18 3.35
C SER A 47 -3.96 0.36 4.86
N GLY A 48 -4.89 1.15 5.42
CA GLY A 48 -5.10 1.26 6.87
C GLY A 48 -5.59 -0.03 7.54
N HIS A 49 -5.47 -1.17 6.86
CA HIS A 49 -5.86 -2.47 7.38
C HIS A 49 -4.75 -2.94 8.30
N GLN A 50 -4.94 -2.64 9.59
CA GLN A 50 -4.36 -3.42 10.66
C GLN A 50 -4.48 -4.89 10.27
N ILE A 51 -3.36 -5.58 10.21
CA ILE A 51 -3.31 -7.02 9.99
C ILE A 51 -3.86 -7.66 11.28
N ALA A 52 -5.19 -7.63 11.45
CA ALA A 52 -5.91 -8.34 12.49
C ALA A 52 -6.40 -9.71 11.99
N GLU A 53 -5.94 -10.16 10.82
CA GLU A 53 -6.41 -11.39 10.16
C GLU A 53 -5.40 -12.55 10.22
N ALA A 54 -4.49 -12.56 11.21
CA ALA A 54 -3.51 -13.64 11.35
C ALA A 54 -3.62 -14.46 12.65
N ALA A 55 -4.71 -14.36 13.43
CA ALA A 55 -4.84 -15.19 14.64
C ALA A 55 -6.24 -15.74 14.98
N ASP A 56 -7.33 -15.31 14.33
CA ASP A 56 -8.66 -15.95 14.48
C ASP A 56 -8.93 -16.98 13.36
N PHE A 57 -7.92 -17.77 13.02
CA PHE A 57 -8.06 -18.91 12.10
C PHE A 57 -7.67 -20.22 12.80
N GLY A 58 -8.11 -20.37 14.05
CA GLY A 58 -7.62 -21.42 14.94
C GLY A 58 -8.64 -22.07 15.89
N HIS A 59 -9.94 -21.74 15.85
CA HIS A 59 -10.89 -22.39 16.77
C HIS A 59 -12.25 -22.74 16.14
N ILE A 60 -12.24 -23.41 14.99
CA ILE A 60 -13.40 -24.21 14.57
C ILE A 60 -13.37 -25.53 15.35
N ARG A 61 -13.89 -25.55 16.58
CA ARG A 61 -14.32 -26.79 17.24
C ARG A 61 -15.84 -26.91 17.07
N PHE A 62 -16.23 -27.71 16.06
CA PHE A 62 -17.61 -28.11 15.81
C PHE A 62 -18.26 -28.70 17.08
N PRO A 63 -19.54 -28.40 17.37
CA PRO A 63 -20.25 -29.01 18.50
C PRO A 63 -20.61 -30.46 18.13
N LYS A 64 -20.28 -31.43 19.00
CA LYS A 64 -20.84 -32.78 18.93
C LYS A 64 -21.74 -33.02 20.15
N THR A 65 -23.03 -32.80 19.94
CA THR A 65 -24.09 -33.18 20.88
C THR A 65 -24.63 -34.55 20.49
N LYS A 66 -24.22 -35.58 21.23
CA LYS A 66 -25.05 -36.66 21.82
C LYS A 66 -24.16 -37.75 22.39
#